data_AF-A0A8D1IWQ8-F1
#
_entry.id   AF-A0A8D1IWQ8-F1
#
_cell.length_a   1.000
_cell.length_b   1.000
_cell.length_c   1.000
_cell.angle_alpha   90.00
_cell.angle_beta   90.00
_cell.angle_gamma   90.00
#
_symmetry.space_group_name_H-M   'P 1'
#
loop_
_entity.id
_entity.type
_entity.pdbx_description
1 polymer ?
#
loop_
_entity_poly.entity_id
_entity_poly.type
_entity_poly.pdbx_seq_one_letter_code
_entity_poly.pdbx_strand_id
1 'polypeptide(L)'
;MDEEPERTKRWEGGYERTWEILKEDESGSLKATIEDILFKAKRKRVIEHHGQVRLGMMRHLYVVVDGSRTMEDQDLKPNRLTCTLKLLEYFVEEYFDQNPISQIGIIVTKSKRAEKLTELSGNPRKHITSLKKAVDMTCNGEPSLYNSLSMAMQTLKHMPGHTSREVLIIFSSLTTCDPSNIYDLIKTLKAAKIRVSVIGLSAEVRVCTVLARETGGTYHVILDESHYKELLTHHVSPPPASSSSECSLIRMGFPQHTIASLSDQDAKPSFSMAHLDSNTEPGLTLGGYFCPQCRAKYCELPVECKICGLTLVSAPHLARSYHHLFPLDAFQEIPLEEHNGERFCYGCQGELKDQHVYICSVCQHVFCVDCDVFVHDSLHCCPGCIHKIPAPSENAAQAPDEKISPFADAWLQEMSALLHIDAVQFAKIIEEEQKDQEKMQKAFNSQMRSEAKRLKTFVTYESYSLWTPQEMAAAGFYFTGIKSGVQCFCCCFVLFGTKLYRHLTEDHKKFHLDCVFLLGKDKGNIAKYDMRVKNPENTLRVDDKARYQEEKARLESFQNWPFYAQGTSPRELSAAGFVFTGIKDTAVFFLRRMIGGVGER
;
A
#
# COMPACT_ATOMS: atom_id res chain seq x y z
N MET A 1 39.93 -67.31 11.87
CA MET A 1 39.75 -66.39 10.73
C MET A 1 38.48 -65.65 11.02
N ASP A 2 38.62 -64.40 11.42
CA ASP A 2 37.67 -63.29 11.28
C ASP A 2 38.35 -62.10 11.97
N GLU A 3 39.18 -61.40 11.19
CA GLU A 3 39.88 -60.19 11.58
C GLU A 3 38.89 -59.01 11.52
N GLU A 4 38.47 -58.49 12.67
CA GLU A 4 37.94 -57.13 12.75
C GLU A 4 39.08 -56.13 12.49
N PRO A 5 38.92 -55.14 11.59
CA PRO A 5 39.95 -54.16 11.37
C PRO A 5 40.09 -53.27 12.61
N GLU A 6 41.31 -53.21 13.15
CA GLU A 6 41.69 -52.35 14.26
C GLU A 6 41.23 -50.91 14.00
N ARG A 7 40.20 -50.48 14.74
CA ARG A 7 39.72 -49.10 14.76
C ARG A 7 40.89 -48.21 15.20
N THR A 8 41.43 -47.44 14.26
CA THR A 8 42.61 -46.59 14.37
C THR A 8 42.52 -45.65 15.58
N LYS A 9 43.18 -46.00 16.69
CA LYS A 9 43.31 -45.19 17.92
C LYS A 9 44.43 -44.14 17.81
N ARG A 10 44.55 -43.45 16.68
CA ARG A 10 45.49 -42.33 16.49
C ARG A 10 44.68 -41.11 16.09
N TRP A 11 44.85 -39.98 16.79
CA TRP A 11 44.14 -38.74 16.41
C TRP A 11 44.44 -38.36 14.96
N GLU A 12 45.62 -38.72 14.44
CA GLU A 12 46.09 -38.37 13.10
C GLU A 12 45.16 -38.91 12.00
N GLY A 13 44.58 -40.10 12.15
CA GLY A 13 43.72 -40.67 11.11
C GLY A 13 42.30 -40.10 11.04
N GLY A 14 41.83 -39.45 12.11
CA GLY A 14 40.49 -38.84 12.19
C GLY A 14 40.49 -37.34 11.93
N TYR A 15 41.57 -36.64 12.30
CA TYR A 15 41.70 -35.19 12.16
C TYR A 15 42.11 -34.77 10.73
N GLU A 16 42.82 -35.62 9.98
CA GLU A 16 43.20 -35.32 8.60
C GLU A 16 42.02 -35.40 7.61
N ARG A 17 40.88 -35.99 7.98
CA ARG A 17 39.77 -36.24 7.04
C ARG A 17 38.63 -35.23 7.08
N THR A 18 38.63 -34.28 8.01
CA THR A 18 37.63 -33.18 7.98
C THR A 18 37.86 -32.22 6.82
N TRP A 19 39.11 -32.09 6.34
CA TRP A 19 39.47 -31.26 5.18
C TRP A 19 39.25 -31.97 3.84
N GLU A 20 39.16 -33.30 3.80
CA GLU A 20 38.81 -34.07 2.57
C GLU A 20 37.37 -33.81 2.08
N ILE A 21 36.48 -33.37 2.97
CA ILE A 21 35.08 -33.01 2.64
C ILE A 21 35.02 -31.64 1.94
N LEU A 22 35.97 -30.75 2.25
CA LEU A 22 36.15 -29.47 1.59
C LEU A 22 36.93 -29.70 0.28
N LYS A 23 36.21 -30.10 -0.77
CA LYS A 23 36.80 -30.17 -2.12
C LYS A 23 37.13 -28.76 -2.60
N GLU A 24 38.40 -28.54 -2.90
CA GLU A 24 38.86 -27.40 -3.68
C GLU A 24 38.28 -27.47 -5.10
N ASP A 25 37.89 -26.32 -5.64
CA ASP A 25 37.54 -26.19 -7.05
C ASP A 25 38.79 -26.37 -7.95
N GLU A 26 38.62 -26.45 -9.28
CA GLU A 26 39.73 -26.65 -10.24
C GLU A 26 40.82 -25.55 -10.18
N SER A 27 40.55 -24.48 -9.42
CA SER A 27 41.44 -23.34 -9.16
C SER A 27 42.17 -23.40 -7.80
N GLY A 28 41.88 -24.38 -6.94
CA GLY A 28 42.46 -24.50 -5.60
C GLY A 28 41.83 -23.59 -4.55
N SER A 29 40.59 -23.11 -4.77
CA SER A 29 39.88 -22.18 -3.89
C SER A 29 38.70 -22.86 -3.20
N LEU A 30 38.48 -22.53 -1.93
CA LEU A 30 37.35 -23.03 -1.13
C LEU A 30 36.17 -22.04 -1.07
N LYS A 31 36.27 -20.91 -1.80
CA LYS A 31 35.30 -19.80 -1.71
C LYS A 31 33.93 -20.17 -2.29
N ALA A 32 33.90 -20.87 -3.42
CA ALA A 32 32.65 -21.23 -4.11
C ALA A 32 31.72 -22.08 -3.23
N THR A 33 32.26 -23.10 -2.55
CA THR A 33 31.48 -24.00 -1.69
C THR A 33 30.88 -23.28 -0.47
N ILE A 34 31.58 -22.29 0.08
CA ILE A 34 31.08 -21.49 1.22
C ILE A 34 29.98 -20.54 0.75
N GLU A 35 30.17 -19.91 -0.41
CA GLU A 35 29.16 -19.03 -1.03
C GLU A 35 27.86 -19.79 -1.34
N ASP A 36 27.94 -21.03 -1.82
CA ASP A 36 26.77 -21.88 -2.06
C ASP A 36 26.02 -22.25 -0.76
N ILE A 37 26.73 -22.57 0.32
CA ILE A 37 26.11 -22.84 1.63
C ILE A 37 25.40 -21.59 2.16
N LEU A 38 26.06 -20.43 2.04
CA LEU A 38 25.53 -19.16 2.50
C LEU A 38 24.32 -18.73 1.68
N PHE A 39 24.37 -18.94 0.36
CA PHE A 39 23.27 -18.72 -0.56
C PHE A 39 22.07 -19.62 -0.22
N LYS A 40 22.30 -20.91 0.02
CA LYS A 40 21.24 -21.86 0.41
C LYS A 40 20.60 -21.50 1.74
N ALA A 41 21.38 -21.03 2.71
CA ALA A 41 20.88 -20.54 4.00
C ALA A 41 20.08 -19.23 3.86
N LYS A 42 20.49 -18.33 2.96
CA LYS A 42 19.75 -17.09 2.65
C LYS A 42 18.41 -17.39 1.98
N ARG A 43 18.39 -18.32 1.03
CA ARG A 43 17.18 -18.77 0.32
C ARG A 43 16.19 -19.49 1.24
N LYS A 44 16.68 -20.33 2.16
CA LYS A 44 15.84 -20.97 3.18
C LYS A 44 15.07 -19.95 4.03
N ARG A 45 15.67 -18.78 4.32
CA ARG A 45 15.00 -17.69 5.05
C ARG A 45 13.92 -17.02 4.23
N VAL A 46 14.15 -16.78 2.93
CA VAL A 46 13.09 -16.30 2.02
C VAL A 46 11.93 -17.28 2.11
N ILE A 47 12.15 -18.59 1.99
CA ILE A 47 11.06 -19.58 2.05
C ILE A 47 10.35 -19.63 3.42
N GLU A 48 11.08 -19.49 4.53
CA GLU A 48 10.51 -19.59 5.89
C GLU A 48 9.70 -18.36 6.33
N HIS A 49 9.89 -17.18 5.72
CA HIS A 49 9.29 -15.91 6.19
C HIS A 49 7.93 -15.54 5.56
N HIS A 50 7.45 -16.27 4.55
CA HIS A 50 6.24 -15.88 3.79
C HIS A 50 4.95 -16.41 4.41
N GLY A 51 4.50 -15.74 5.46
CA GLY A 51 3.10 -15.77 5.87
C GLY A 51 2.44 -14.43 5.56
N GLN A 52 1.31 -14.42 4.86
CA GLN A 52 0.44 -13.25 4.72
C GLN A 52 -0.22 -12.95 6.08
N VAL A 53 0.54 -12.36 7.00
CA VAL A 53 0.13 -12.14 8.39
C VAL A 53 0.19 -10.66 8.74
N ARG A 54 -0.54 -10.27 9.78
CA ARG A 54 -0.51 -8.89 10.27
C ARG A 54 0.87 -8.57 10.82
N LEU A 55 1.46 -7.46 10.41
CA LEU A 55 2.78 -7.00 10.84
C LEU A 55 2.66 -5.75 11.73
N GLY A 56 3.55 -5.63 12.71
CA GLY A 56 3.67 -4.42 13.53
C GLY A 56 4.51 -3.37 12.80
N MET A 57 3.91 -2.52 11.96
CA MET A 57 4.68 -1.55 11.15
C MET A 57 5.24 -0.36 11.96
N MET A 58 4.51 0.10 12.99
CA MET A 58 4.98 1.16 13.87
C MET A 58 5.66 0.56 15.09
N ARG A 59 7.00 0.55 15.07
CA ARG A 59 7.82 -0.16 16.05
C ARG A 59 8.55 0.81 16.95
N HIS A 60 8.47 0.57 18.25
CA HIS A 60 9.32 1.20 19.25
C HIS A 60 10.28 0.15 19.79
N LEU A 61 11.51 0.19 19.27
CA LEU A 61 12.55 -0.76 19.58
C LEU A 61 13.53 -0.17 20.59
N TYR A 62 13.72 -0.86 21.72
CA TYR A 62 14.83 -0.60 22.63
C TYR A 62 15.95 -1.61 22.40
N VAL A 63 17.13 -1.12 22.05
CA VAL A 63 18.35 -1.92 21.96
C VAL A 63 19.06 -1.84 23.31
N VAL A 64 19.22 -2.97 23.99
CA VAL A 64 19.99 -3.09 25.23
C VAL A 64 21.31 -3.75 24.92
N VAL A 65 22.41 -3.02 25.11
CA VAL A 65 23.77 -3.52 24.90
C VAL A 65 24.40 -3.85 26.25
N ASP A 66 24.91 -5.07 26.37
CA ASP A 66 25.72 -5.49 27.51
C ASP A 66 27.11 -4.81 27.44
N GLY A 67 27.49 -4.12 28.51
CA GLY A 67 28.76 -3.44 28.70
C GLY A 67 29.59 -4.05 29.85
N SER A 68 29.47 -5.37 30.04
CA SER A 68 30.19 -6.14 31.05
C SER A 68 31.61 -6.53 30.62
N ARG A 69 32.40 -7.05 31.56
CA ARG A 69 33.78 -7.51 31.33
C ARG A 69 33.90 -8.53 30.19
N THR A 70 32.86 -9.32 29.94
CA THR A 70 32.85 -10.32 28.86
C THR A 70 32.93 -9.69 27.48
N MET A 71 32.61 -8.39 27.33
CA MET A 71 32.71 -7.70 26.05
C MET A 71 34.15 -7.34 25.62
N GLU A 72 35.11 -7.41 26.54
CA GLU A 72 36.53 -7.20 26.24
C GLU A 72 37.19 -8.44 25.61
N ASP A 73 36.50 -9.57 25.65
CA ASP A 73 36.97 -10.83 25.10
C ASP A 73 37.08 -10.79 23.56
N GLN A 74 37.98 -11.61 23.03
CA GLN A 74 38.42 -11.58 21.62
C GLN A 74 37.81 -12.69 20.76
N ASP A 75 36.68 -13.27 21.17
CA ASP A 75 35.89 -14.22 20.34
C ASP A 75 35.56 -13.61 18.96
N LEU A 76 35.25 -12.32 18.92
CA LEU A 76 35.00 -11.55 17.71
C LEU A 76 36.09 -10.49 17.56
N LYS A 77 36.55 -10.26 16.33
CA LYS A 77 37.66 -9.34 16.05
C LYS A 77 37.20 -7.86 16.02
N PRO A 78 37.93 -6.91 16.65
CA PRO A 78 39.04 -7.10 17.60
C PRO A 78 38.58 -7.48 19.02
N ASN A 79 37.39 -7.03 19.44
CA ASN A 79 36.71 -7.46 20.66
C ASN A 79 35.21 -7.54 20.41
N ARG A 80 34.48 -8.23 21.29
CA ARG A 80 33.02 -8.37 21.17
C ARG A 80 32.29 -7.02 21.15
N LEU A 81 32.76 -6.02 21.92
CA LEU A 81 32.16 -4.68 21.94
C LEU A 81 32.25 -3.99 20.57
N THR A 82 33.44 -3.91 19.99
CA THR A 82 33.66 -3.18 18.72
C THR A 82 32.92 -3.86 17.58
N CYS A 83 32.94 -5.20 17.52
CA CYS A 83 32.17 -5.95 16.55
C CYS A 83 30.67 -5.66 16.71
N THR A 84 30.16 -5.70 17.95
CA THR A 84 28.76 -5.39 18.26
C THR A 84 28.38 -3.96 17.87
N LEU A 85 29.16 -2.96 18.27
CA LEU A 85 28.85 -1.55 17.98
C LEU A 85 28.91 -1.26 16.47
N LYS A 86 29.85 -1.86 15.74
CA LYS A 86 29.95 -1.73 14.28
C LYS A 86 28.75 -2.35 13.56
N LEU A 87 28.34 -3.55 14.00
CA LEU A 87 27.15 -4.20 13.44
C LEU A 87 25.86 -3.50 13.86
N LEU A 88 25.82 -2.87 15.03
CA LEU A 88 24.72 -2.01 15.44
C LEU A 88 24.62 -0.71 14.64
N GLU A 89 25.76 -0.11 14.24
CA GLU A 89 25.75 1.03 13.31
C GLU A 89 25.09 0.65 11.98
N TYR A 90 25.51 -0.49 11.41
CA TYR A 90 24.88 -1.05 10.21
C TYR A 90 23.39 -1.37 10.42
N PHE A 91 23.04 -2.00 11.55
CA PHE A 91 21.65 -2.32 11.90
C PHE A 91 20.78 -1.07 12.02
N VAL A 92 21.28 0.01 12.63
CA VAL A 92 20.53 1.27 12.75
C VAL A 92 20.26 1.87 11.37
N GLU A 93 21.25 1.88 10.49
CA GLU A 93 21.08 2.36 9.11
C GLU A 93 20.06 1.52 8.34
N GLU A 94 20.22 0.19 8.33
CA GLU A 94 19.34 -0.75 7.64
C GLU A 94 17.91 -0.74 8.24
N TYR A 95 17.78 -0.60 9.56
CA TYR A 95 16.50 -0.53 10.26
C TYR A 95 15.72 0.73 9.88
N PHE A 96 16.36 1.91 9.87
CA PHE A 96 15.69 3.15 9.47
C PHE A 96 15.45 3.24 7.97
N ASP A 97 16.26 2.55 7.16
CA ASP A 97 15.96 2.38 5.75
C ASP A 97 14.68 1.56 5.59
N GLN A 98 14.59 0.34 6.11
CA GLN A 98 13.39 -0.49 5.90
C GLN A 98 12.15 0.01 6.68
N ASN A 99 12.33 0.58 7.88
CA ASN A 99 11.26 0.98 8.79
C ASN A 99 11.36 2.46 9.18
N PRO A 100 11.07 3.40 8.27
CA PRO A 100 11.31 4.82 8.52
C PRO A 100 10.43 5.39 9.64
N ILE A 101 9.21 4.90 9.82
CA ILE A 101 8.26 5.40 10.85
C ILE A 101 8.55 4.88 12.27
N SER A 102 9.52 3.97 12.40
CA SER A 102 9.86 3.37 13.68
C SER A 102 10.83 4.23 14.48
N GLN A 103 10.99 3.94 15.76
CA GLN A 103 11.92 4.65 16.64
C GLN A 103 12.83 3.64 17.34
N ILE A 104 14.09 4.04 17.56
CA ILE A 104 15.07 3.27 18.32
C ILE A 104 15.46 4.05 19.57
N GLY A 105 15.62 3.35 20.69
CA GLY A 105 16.31 3.84 21.89
C GLY A 105 17.44 2.88 22.28
N ILE A 106 18.56 3.42 22.75
CA ILE A 106 19.75 2.60 23.09
C ILE A 106 20.01 2.71 24.59
N ILE A 107 20.07 1.56 25.26
CA ILE A 107 20.40 1.42 26.68
C ILE A 107 21.67 0.58 26.76
N VAL A 108 22.61 1.01 27.60
CA VAL A 108 23.82 0.25 27.90
C VAL A 108 23.75 -0.24 29.34
N THR A 109 24.12 -1.49 29.55
CA THR A 109 24.12 -2.12 30.86
C THR A 109 25.55 -2.26 31.35
N LYS A 110 25.96 -1.51 32.37
CA LYS A 110 27.34 -1.46 32.87
C LYS A 110 27.34 -1.32 34.39
N SER A 111 28.32 -1.92 35.07
CA SER A 111 28.47 -1.81 36.53
C SER A 111 27.19 -2.13 37.33
N LYS A 112 26.43 -3.17 36.93
CA LYS A 112 25.15 -3.59 37.54
C LYS A 112 24.03 -2.55 37.46
N ARG A 113 24.18 -1.54 36.59
CA ARG A 113 23.20 -0.48 36.33
C ARG A 113 22.87 -0.43 34.85
N ALA A 114 21.75 0.20 34.55
CA ALA A 114 21.33 0.52 33.19
C ALA A 114 21.46 2.03 32.97
N GLU A 115 22.08 2.42 31.87
CA GLU A 115 22.26 3.80 31.46
C GLU A 115 21.63 4.00 30.09
N LYS A 116 20.75 5.01 29.98
CA LYS A 116 20.12 5.37 28.70
C LYS A 116 21.13 6.17 27.87
N LEU A 117 21.74 5.54 26.88
CA LEU A 117 22.71 6.20 26.00
C LEU A 117 22.02 7.15 25.01
N THR A 118 20.93 6.68 24.41
CA THR A 118 20.13 7.48 23.47
C THR A 118 18.65 7.32 23.74
N GLU A 119 17.94 8.45 23.66
CA GLU A 119 16.49 8.46 23.79
C GLU A 119 15.78 7.85 22.60
N LEU A 120 14.55 7.36 22.85
CA LEU A 120 13.69 6.82 21.83
C LEU A 120 13.42 7.91 20.79
N SER A 121 14.02 7.76 19.61
CA SER A 121 13.97 8.77 18.55
C SER A 121 14.14 8.15 17.17
N GLY A 122 13.64 8.84 16.15
CA GLY A 122 13.68 8.42 14.75
C GLY A 122 14.89 8.92 13.95
N ASN A 123 15.87 9.56 14.61
CA ASN A 123 17.02 10.14 13.89
C ASN A 123 18.23 9.19 13.92
N PRO A 124 18.64 8.60 12.77
CA PRO A 124 19.78 7.68 12.72
C PRO A 124 21.10 8.36 13.11
N ARG A 125 21.31 9.63 12.75
CA ARG A 125 22.58 10.34 13.00
C ARG A 125 22.88 10.45 14.50
N LYS A 126 21.85 10.68 15.33
CA LYS A 126 21.98 10.76 16.78
C LYS A 126 22.43 9.42 17.37
N HIS A 127 21.82 8.33 16.90
CA HIS A 127 22.17 6.97 17.34
C HIS A 127 23.58 6.59 16.91
N ILE A 128 23.94 6.79 15.64
CA ILE A 128 25.28 6.48 15.10
C ILE A 128 26.37 7.27 15.82
N THR A 129 26.14 8.57 16.08
CA THR A 129 27.11 9.39 16.83
C THR A 129 27.28 8.89 18.26
N SER A 130 26.18 8.45 18.90
CA SER A 130 26.22 7.87 20.24
C SER A 130 26.93 6.52 20.27
N LEU A 131 26.75 5.68 19.26
CA LEU A 131 27.45 4.40 19.10
C LEU A 131 28.95 4.61 18.86
N LYS A 132 29.34 5.57 18.02
CA LYS A 132 30.74 5.96 17.81
C LYS A 132 31.40 6.43 19.11
N LYS A 133 30.69 7.22 19.91
CA LYS A 133 31.14 7.63 21.25
C LYS A 133 31.24 6.45 22.23
N ALA A 134 30.40 5.43 22.07
CA ALA A 134 30.39 4.24 22.91
C ALA A 134 31.54 3.26 22.62
N VAL A 135 32.28 3.42 21.51
CA VAL A 135 33.47 2.61 21.21
C VAL A 135 34.56 2.81 22.27
N ASP A 136 34.72 4.03 22.76
CA ASP A 136 35.70 4.38 23.81
C ASP A 136 35.21 4.03 25.23
N MET A 137 34.08 3.33 25.35
CA MET A 137 33.52 2.96 26.64
C MET A 137 34.29 1.80 27.27
N THR A 138 34.75 1.98 28.52
CA THR A 138 35.33 0.87 29.31
C THR A 138 34.25 -0.11 29.74
N CYS A 139 34.39 -1.40 29.42
CA CYS A 139 33.42 -2.44 29.74
C CYS A 139 33.68 -3.06 31.12
N ASN A 140 33.29 -2.33 32.18
CA ASN A 140 33.52 -2.75 33.55
C ASN A 140 32.25 -3.24 34.26
N GLY A 141 32.42 -4.30 35.04
CA GLY A 141 31.39 -4.87 35.91
C GLY A 141 30.54 -5.94 35.24
N GLU A 142 29.37 -6.18 35.83
CA GLU A 142 28.40 -7.21 35.43
C GLU A 142 27.14 -6.54 34.88
N PRO A 143 26.38 -7.23 34.01
CA PRO A 143 25.14 -6.69 33.48
C PRO A 143 23.97 -6.89 34.46
N SER A 144 23.02 -5.96 34.46
CA SER A 144 21.71 -6.09 35.10
C SER A 144 20.59 -5.98 34.07
N LEU A 145 19.92 -7.10 33.81
CA LEU A 145 18.76 -7.16 32.91
C LEU A 145 17.53 -6.48 33.54
N TYR A 146 17.34 -6.62 34.84
CA TYR A 146 16.20 -6.05 35.57
C TYR A 146 16.16 -4.52 35.43
N ASN A 147 17.29 -3.84 35.60
CA ASN A 147 17.36 -2.39 35.48
C ASN A 147 17.10 -1.91 34.05
N SER A 148 17.66 -2.61 33.06
CA SER A 148 17.50 -2.26 31.64
C SER A 148 16.06 -2.47 31.17
N LEU A 149 15.45 -3.60 31.55
CA LEU A 149 14.04 -3.89 31.26
C LEU A 149 13.09 -2.95 31.99
N SER A 150 13.37 -2.60 33.25
CA SER A 150 12.56 -1.64 34.00
C SER A 150 12.59 -0.24 33.37
N MET A 151 13.76 0.21 32.92
CA MET A 151 13.93 1.49 32.23
C MET A 151 13.22 1.51 30.86
N ALA A 152 13.35 0.44 30.08
CA ALA A 152 12.63 0.28 28.82
C ALA A 152 11.12 0.25 29.04
N MET A 153 10.65 -0.53 30.01
CA MET A 153 9.23 -0.66 30.37
C MET A 153 8.63 0.69 30.79
N GLN A 154 9.33 1.49 31.59
CA GLN A 154 8.85 2.79 32.03
C GLN A 154 8.54 3.71 30.84
N THR A 155 9.36 3.68 29.79
CA THR A 155 9.12 4.49 28.59
C THR A 155 8.04 3.86 27.70
N LEU A 156 8.12 2.55 27.46
CA LEU A 156 7.20 1.82 26.58
C LEU A 156 5.76 1.73 27.12
N LYS A 157 5.55 1.83 28.44
CA LYS A 157 4.23 1.77 29.07
C LYS A 157 3.30 2.91 28.63
N HIS A 158 3.86 4.08 28.33
CA HIS A 158 3.11 5.25 27.89
C HIS A 158 2.84 5.26 26.38
N MET A 159 3.45 4.33 25.64
CA MET A 159 3.25 4.24 24.19
C MET A 159 1.90 3.60 23.86
N PRO A 160 1.21 4.10 22.83
CA PRO A 160 -0.14 3.65 22.51
C PRO A 160 -0.19 2.18 22.08
N GLY A 161 -1.32 1.52 22.34
CA GLY A 161 -1.49 0.06 22.21
C GLY A 161 -1.39 -0.51 20.79
N HIS A 162 -1.46 0.33 19.76
CA HIS A 162 -1.30 -0.04 18.35
C HIS A 162 0.16 -0.15 17.90
N THR A 163 1.09 0.36 18.71
CA THR A 163 2.52 0.28 18.40
C THR A 163 3.07 -1.05 18.88
N SER A 164 3.99 -1.64 18.11
CA SER A 164 4.74 -2.78 18.62
C SER A 164 5.81 -2.26 19.60
N ARG A 165 5.76 -2.80 20.81
CA ARG A 165 6.71 -2.49 21.88
C ARG A 165 7.73 -3.62 21.92
N GLU A 166 8.94 -3.32 21.48
CA GLU A 166 9.99 -4.31 21.26
C GLU A 166 11.24 -3.95 22.05
N VAL A 167 11.90 -4.96 22.61
CA VAL A 167 13.21 -4.85 23.24
C VAL A 167 14.11 -5.91 22.62
N LEU A 168 15.25 -5.50 22.07
CA LEU A 168 16.31 -6.35 21.56
C LEU A 168 17.50 -6.27 22.51
N ILE A 169 17.85 -7.37 23.16
CA ILE A 169 18.96 -7.42 24.12
C ILE A 169 20.13 -8.16 23.48
N ILE A 170 21.28 -7.51 23.43
CA ILE A 170 22.55 -8.12 23.04
C ILE A 170 23.30 -8.42 24.33
N PHE A 171 23.36 -9.71 24.68
CA PHE A 171 23.80 -10.19 25.98
C PHE A 171 25.04 -11.08 25.82
N SER A 172 26.14 -10.77 26.51
CA SER A 172 27.36 -11.57 26.42
C SER A 172 27.72 -12.32 27.69
N SER A 173 27.35 -11.79 28.86
CA SER A 173 27.68 -12.47 30.11
C SER A 173 26.88 -13.76 30.29
N LEU A 174 27.43 -14.71 31.05
CA LEU A 174 26.69 -15.91 31.49
C LEU A 174 25.82 -15.63 32.72
N THR A 175 26.17 -14.57 33.45
CA THR A 175 25.52 -14.20 34.71
C THR A 175 24.82 -12.87 34.56
N THR A 176 23.59 -12.79 35.06
CA THR A 176 22.89 -11.51 35.23
C THR A 176 22.79 -11.18 36.71
N CYS A 177 23.16 -9.95 37.08
CA CYS A 177 23.30 -9.51 38.46
C CYS A 177 22.23 -8.47 38.76
N ASP A 178 21.05 -8.96 39.09
CA ASP A 178 19.85 -8.15 39.26
C ASP A 178 19.50 -7.91 40.74
N PRO A 179 18.97 -6.72 41.09
CA PRO A 179 18.61 -6.39 42.47
C PRO A 179 17.28 -7.02 42.92
N SER A 180 16.49 -7.58 42.01
CA SER A 180 15.12 -8.03 42.27
C SER A 180 14.74 -9.20 41.36
N ASN A 181 13.61 -9.85 41.66
CA ASN A 181 13.19 -11.04 40.94
C ASN A 181 12.77 -10.73 39.48
N ILE A 182 13.55 -11.21 38.53
CA ILE A 182 13.28 -11.04 37.10
C ILE A 182 12.02 -11.78 36.64
N TYR A 183 11.62 -12.88 37.29
CA TYR A 183 10.43 -13.63 36.88
C TYR A 183 9.13 -12.86 37.07
N ASP A 184 9.06 -12.01 38.10
CA ASP A 184 7.89 -11.14 38.31
C ASP A 184 7.87 -9.99 37.30
N LEU A 185 9.05 -9.52 36.89
CA LEU A 185 9.19 -8.57 35.80
C LEU A 185 8.75 -9.17 34.46
N ILE A 186 9.09 -10.44 34.17
CA ILE A 186 8.63 -11.14 32.96
C ILE A 186 7.10 -11.16 32.89
N LYS A 187 6.42 -11.48 34.00
CA LYS A 187 4.94 -11.43 34.07
C LYS A 187 4.41 -10.01 33.83
N THR A 188 5.08 -9.00 34.38
CA THR A 188 4.73 -7.59 34.20
C THR A 188 4.88 -7.15 32.74
N LEU A 189 5.99 -7.53 32.09
CA LEU A 189 6.24 -7.27 30.66
C LEU A 189 5.21 -7.94 29.76
N LYS A 190 4.82 -9.18 30.10
CA LYS A 190 3.76 -9.90 29.40
C LYS A 190 2.42 -9.17 29.51
N ALA A 191 2.05 -8.72 30.71
CA ALA A 191 0.84 -7.93 30.93
C ALA A 191 0.87 -6.59 30.18
N ALA A 192 2.05 -5.96 30.08
CA ALA A 192 2.27 -4.75 29.29
C ALA A 192 2.34 -5.00 27.76
N LYS A 193 2.21 -6.26 27.30
CA LYS A 193 2.37 -6.68 25.90
C LYS A 193 3.65 -6.12 25.27
N ILE A 194 4.78 -6.27 25.97
CA ILE A 194 6.11 -5.93 25.47
C ILE A 194 6.80 -7.22 25.01
N ARG A 195 7.28 -7.22 23.76
CA ARG A 195 8.01 -8.34 23.18
C ARG A 195 9.51 -8.16 23.44
N VAL A 196 10.16 -9.16 24.02
CA VAL A 196 11.61 -9.12 24.30
C VAL A 196 12.30 -10.22 23.53
N SER A 197 13.24 -9.85 22.67
CA SER A 197 14.11 -10.78 21.94
C SER A 197 15.54 -10.62 22.42
N VAL A 198 16.28 -11.71 22.50
CA VAL A 198 17.65 -11.70 23.04
C VAL A 198 18.58 -12.38 22.05
N ILE A 199 19.74 -11.78 21.81
CA ILE A 199 20.85 -12.36 21.08
C ILE A 199 21.96 -12.61 22.09
N GLY A 200 22.24 -13.88 22.38
CA GLY A 200 23.31 -14.32 23.27
C GLY A 200 24.64 -14.45 22.53
N LEU A 201 25.73 -13.93 23.09
CA LEU A 201 27.08 -14.21 22.60
C LEU A 201 27.58 -15.52 23.23
N SER A 202 28.00 -16.46 22.37
CA SER A 202 28.66 -17.73 22.69
C SER A 202 27.83 -18.79 23.43
N ALA A 203 26.93 -18.41 24.35
CA ALA A 203 26.20 -19.36 25.19
C ALA A 203 24.73 -19.03 25.38
N GLU A 204 23.94 -20.07 25.67
CA GLU A 204 22.54 -19.96 26.06
C GLU A 204 22.38 -19.75 27.56
N VAL A 205 21.64 -18.71 27.95
CA VAL A 205 21.29 -18.42 29.35
C VAL A 205 19.82 -18.70 29.58
N ARG A 206 19.53 -19.65 30.50
CA ARG A 206 18.16 -20.14 30.75
C ARG A 206 17.16 -19.03 31.07
N VAL A 207 17.56 -18.02 31.84
CA VAL A 207 16.70 -16.88 32.19
C VAL A 207 16.28 -16.11 30.94
N CYS A 208 17.21 -15.88 30.00
CA CYS A 208 16.95 -15.22 28.73
C CYS A 208 16.05 -16.07 27.82
N THR A 209 16.24 -17.39 27.80
CA THR A 209 15.36 -18.32 27.05
C THR A 209 13.92 -18.24 27.55
N VAL A 210 13.72 -18.24 28.87
CA VAL A 210 12.37 -18.11 29.47
C VAL A 210 11.80 -16.73 29.17
N LEU A 211 12.57 -15.66 29.32
CA LEU A 211 12.17 -14.28 29.02
C LEU A 211 11.66 -14.14 27.56
N ALA A 212 12.42 -14.63 26.59
CA ALA A 212 12.04 -14.56 25.18
C ALA A 212 10.77 -15.38 24.89
N ARG A 213 10.71 -16.62 25.40
CA ARG A 213 9.55 -17.50 25.18
C ARG A 213 8.25 -16.96 25.80
N GLU A 214 8.31 -16.45 27.02
CA GLU A 214 7.13 -15.93 27.73
C GLU A 214 6.61 -14.64 27.10
N THR A 215 7.52 -13.75 26.68
CA THR A 215 7.15 -12.48 26.03
C THR A 215 6.75 -12.63 24.55
N GLY A 216 7.06 -13.78 23.93
CA GLY A 216 6.79 -14.04 22.51
C GLY A 216 7.84 -13.44 21.57
N GLY A 217 9.05 -13.19 22.08
CA GLY A 217 10.22 -12.88 21.27
C GLY A 217 11.02 -14.13 20.90
N THR A 218 12.19 -13.92 20.31
CA THR A 218 13.09 -14.99 19.88
C THR A 218 14.41 -14.93 20.65
N TYR A 219 15.02 -16.08 20.86
CA TYR A 219 16.36 -16.19 21.46
C TYR A 219 17.28 -16.93 20.50
N HIS A 220 18.40 -16.29 20.16
CA HIS A 220 19.41 -16.86 19.28
C HIS A 220 20.80 -16.71 19.90
N VAL A 221 21.67 -17.67 19.61
CA VAL A 221 23.07 -17.67 20.04
C VAL A 221 23.95 -17.43 18.82
N ILE A 222 24.88 -16.49 18.94
CA ILE A 222 25.84 -16.15 17.88
C ILE A 222 26.86 -17.29 17.73
N LEU A 223 27.21 -17.58 16.48
CA LEU A 223 28.27 -18.53 16.12
C LEU A 223 29.47 -17.74 15.58
N ASP A 224 29.25 -17.01 14.49
CA ASP A 224 30.25 -16.21 13.78
C ASP A 224 29.74 -14.79 13.52
N GLU A 225 30.62 -13.91 13.03
CA GLU A 225 30.27 -12.53 12.62
C GLU A 225 29.20 -12.51 11.52
N SER A 226 29.27 -13.44 10.56
CA SER A 226 28.26 -13.59 9.50
C SER A 226 26.90 -13.94 10.10
N HIS A 227 26.83 -14.97 10.93
CA HIS A 227 25.61 -15.38 11.61
C HIS A 227 25.05 -14.25 12.50
N TYR A 228 25.91 -13.48 13.16
CA TYR A 228 25.47 -12.33 13.94
C TYR A 228 24.80 -11.26 13.06
N LYS A 229 25.41 -10.92 11.93
CA LYS A 229 24.81 -10.00 10.95
C LYS A 229 23.44 -10.51 10.49
N GLU A 230 23.31 -11.82 10.24
CA GLU A 230 22.05 -12.44 9.84
C GLU A 230 20.95 -12.33 10.89
N LEU A 231 21.29 -12.53 12.17
CA LEU A 231 20.35 -12.36 13.29
C LEU A 231 19.88 -10.92 13.41
N LEU A 232 20.77 -9.94 13.22
CA LEU A 232 20.39 -8.53 13.20
C LEU A 232 19.46 -8.21 12.03
N THR A 233 19.78 -8.66 10.81
CA THR A 233 18.91 -8.50 9.64
C THR A 233 17.55 -9.18 9.85
N HIS A 234 17.49 -10.33 10.52
CA HIS A 234 16.21 -10.97 10.87
C HIS A 234 15.33 -10.08 11.77
N HIS A 235 15.93 -9.30 12.65
CA HIS A 235 15.22 -8.34 13.51
C HIS A 235 14.93 -6.99 12.84
N VAL A 236 15.50 -6.71 11.65
CA VAL A 236 15.14 -5.54 10.83
C VAL A 236 13.73 -5.69 10.29
N SER A 237 13.34 -6.89 9.82
CA SER A 237 11.98 -7.12 9.35
C SER A 237 10.96 -6.99 10.49
N PRO A 238 9.80 -6.34 10.27
CA PRO A 238 8.78 -6.20 11.28
C PRO A 238 8.24 -7.58 11.67
N PRO A 239 8.19 -7.92 12.97
CA PRO A 239 7.66 -9.20 13.39
C PRO A 239 6.13 -9.29 13.19
N PRO A 240 5.59 -10.52 13.09
CA PRO A 240 4.15 -10.73 13.09
C PRO A 240 3.53 -10.21 14.40
N ALA A 241 2.47 -9.43 14.26
CA ALA A 241 1.72 -8.88 15.38
C ALA A 241 0.96 -10.00 16.10
N SER A 242 1.02 -10.00 17.43
CA SER A 242 0.16 -10.89 18.23
C SER A 242 -1.31 -10.50 18.03
N SER A 243 -2.21 -11.48 18.08
CA SER A 243 -3.68 -11.25 18.00
C SER A 243 -4.21 -10.27 19.04
N SER A 244 -3.47 -10.04 20.13
CA SER A 244 -3.83 -9.14 21.22
C SER A 244 -3.50 -7.66 20.97
N SER A 245 -2.81 -7.32 19.89
CA SER A 245 -2.43 -5.93 19.57
C SER A 245 -3.61 -5.17 18.97
N GLU A 246 -3.77 -3.91 19.35
CA GLU A 246 -4.90 -3.09 18.94
C GLU A 246 -4.68 -2.54 17.52
N CYS A 247 -5.68 -2.66 16.65
CA CYS A 247 -5.64 -2.06 15.31
C CYS A 247 -6.43 -0.75 15.33
N SER A 248 -5.77 0.36 15.66
CA SER A 248 -6.40 1.69 15.64
C SER A 248 -5.93 2.51 14.43
N LEU A 249 -6.85 3.27 13.82
CA LEU A 249 -6.52 4.23 12.78
C LEU A 249 -5.88 5.49 13.41
N ILE A 250 -4.65 5.80 12.99
CA ILE A 250 -3.87 6.92 13.52
C ILE A 250 -3.96 8.10 12.56
N ARG A 251 -4.08 9.31 13.11
CA ARG A 251 -3.94 10.53 12.30
C ARG A 251 -2.47 10.74 11.98
N MET A 252 -2.13 10.81 10.69
CA MET A 252 -0.78 11.14 10.21
C MET A 252 -0.77 12.51 9.53
N GLY A 253 0.34 13.23 9.69
CA GLY A 253 0.58 14.50 9.02
C GLY A 253 1.53 14.32 7.84
N PHE A 254 1.12 14.79 6.66
CA PHE A 254 1.96 14.87 5.46
C PHE A 254 2.41 16.31 5.26
N PRO A 255 3.57 16.71 5.82
CA PRO A 255 4.08 18.06 5.67
C PRO A 255 4.60 18.28 4.24
N GLN A 256 4.41 19.49 3.72
CA GLN A 256 5.05 19.93 2.49
C GLN A 256 6.44 20.49 2.80
N HIS A 257 7.40 20.26 1.90
CA HIS A 257 8.71 20.85 1.98
C HIS A 257 8.66 22.25 1.37
N THR A 258 8.91 23.28 2.19
CA THR A 258 8.99 24.66 1.70
C THR A 258 10.45 25.07 1.64
N ILE A 259 10.91 25.38 0.44
CA ILE A 259 12.24 25.92 0.18
C ILE A 259 12.11 27.43 0.27
N ALA A 260 12.69 28.06 1.30
CA ALA A 260 12.84 29.51 1.31
C ALA A 260 14.16 29.84 0.61
N SER A 261 14.08 30.44 -0.58
CA SER A 261 15.26 30.93 -1.30
C SER A 261 15.64 32.32 -0.77
N LEU A 262 16.93 32.62 -0.72
CA LEU A 262 17.48 33.94 -0.36
C LEU A 262 17.00 35.07 -1.30
N SER A 263 16.36 34.73 -2.43
CA SER A 263 15.78 35.67 -3.39
C SER A 263 14.40 36.22 -2.97
N ASP A 264 13.72 35.57 -2.02
CA ASP A 264 12.41 36.01 -1.56
C ASP A 264 12.59 37.00 -0.40
N GLN A 265 12.02 38.21 -0.54
CA GLN A 265 12.09 39.27 0.49
C GLN A 265 11.48 38.86 1.86
N ASP A 266 10.78 37.72 1.92
CA ASP A 266 10.14 37.15 3.11
C ASP A 266 10.86 35.92 3.69
N ALA A 267 12.07 35.58 3.24
CA ALA A 267 12.85 34.45 3.78
C ALA A 267 13.35 34.75 5.21
N LYS A 268 12.45 34.58 6.20
CA LYS A 268 12.77 34.73 7.62
C LYS A 268 13.49 33.47 8.14
N PRO A 269 14.72 33.59 8.67
CA PRO A 269 15.36 32.52 9.42
C PRO A 269 14.42 32.09 10.54
N SER A 270 14.12 30.79 10.60
CA SER A 270 13.23 30.23 11.61
C SER A 270 13.88 29.05 12.28
N PHE A 271 13.74 29.00 13.61
CA PHE A 271 14.20 27.88 14.41
C PHE A 271 13.39 26.64 14.06
N SER A 272 14.06 25.51 13.92
CA SER A 272 13.38 24.23 13.82
C SER A 272 13.08 23.69 15.21
N MET A 273 11.91 23.10 15.36
CA MET A 273 11.45 22.48 16.60
C MET A 273 12.13 21.12 16.85
N ALA A 274 12.95 20.63 15.89
CA ALA A 274 13.67 19.36 16.00
C ALA A 274 14.89 19.44 16.94
N HIS A 275 15.47 20.63 17.14
CA HIS A 275 16.69 20.82 17.92
C HIS A 275 16.45 21.38 19.33
N LEU A 276 15.20 21.57 19.77
CA LEU A 276 14.90 22.08 21.11
C LEU A 276 15.38 21.14 22.24
N ASP A 277 15.40 19.83 21.98
CA ASP A 277 15.77 18.81 22.97
C ASP A 277 17.28 18.48 22.96
N SER A 278 18.05 18.96 21.97
CA SER A 278 19.47 18.69 21.87
C SER A 278 20.24 19.85 22.52
N ASN A 279 21.15 19.56 23.45
CA ASN A 279 22.13 20.52 23.98
C ASN A 279 23.14 21.01 22.89
N THR A 280 22.82 20.82 21.63
CA THR A 280 23.59 21.19 20.45
C THR A 280 22.94 22.44 19.88
N GLU A 281 23.77 23.40 19.45
CA GLU A 281 23.35 24.73 19.03
C GLU A 281 22.09 24.72 18.14
N PRO A 282 21.09 25.58 18.41
CA PRO A 282 19.87 25.62 17.63
C PRO A 282 20.18 26.05 16.19
N GLY A 283 20.18 25.07 15.28
CA GLY A 283 20.45 25.29 13.87
C GLY A 283 19.39 26.21 13.27
N LEU A 284 19.79 27.43 12.89
CA LEU A 284 18.96 28.30 12.07
C LEU A 284 18.84 27.69 10.68
N THR A 285 17.61 27.48 10.24
CA THR A 285 17.34 26.96 8.90
C THR A 285 16.47 27.93 8.12
N LEU A 286 16.69 28.01 6.81
CA LEU A 286 15.90 28.85 5.91
C LEU A 286 14.65 28.08 5.45
N GLY A 287 14.82 26.87 4.92
CA GLY A 287 13.71 25.96 4.53
C GLY A 287 13.43 24.87 5.55
N GLY A 288 12.31 24.16 5.37
CA GLY A 288 11.96 23.01 6.19
C GLY A 288 10.56 22.46 5.91
N TYR A 289 10.18 21.46 6.69
CA TYR A 289 8.88 20.82 6.67
C TYR A 289 7.95 21.49 7.67
N PHE A 290 6.73 21.79 7.23
CA PHE A 290 5.72 22.44 8.07
C PHE A 290 4.64 21.46 8.49
N CYS A 291 4.42 21.34 9.81
CA CYS A 291 3.33 20.54 10.36
C CYS A 291 1.98 21.06 9.83
N PRO A 292 1.11 20.21 9.26
CA PRO A 292 -0.18 20.65 8.72
C PRO A 292 -1.16 21.14 9.81
N GLN A 293 -0.98 20.70 11.05
CA GLN A 293 -1.88 21.05 12.16
C GLN A 293 -1.44 22.31 12.91
N CYS A 294 -0.18 22.38 13.36
CA CYS A 294 0.31 23.50 14.18
C CYS A 294 1.25 24.46 13.44
N ARG A 295 1.61 24.17 12.17
CA ARG A 295 2.57 24.94 11.35
C ARG A 295 3.97 25.07 11.98
N ALA A 296 4.30 24.22 12.94
CA ALA A 296 5.67 24.07 13.44
C ALA A 296 6.63 23.64 12.33
N LYS A 297 7.84 24.19 12.36
CA LYS A 297 8.90 23.89 11.41
C LYS A 297 9.80 22.75 11.89
N TYR A 298 10.07 21.79 11.02
CA TYR A 298 10.99 20.68 11.24
C TYR A 298 12.03 20.61 10.11
N CYS A 299 13.27 20.24 10.44
CA CYS A 299 14.34 20.08 9.44
C CYS A 299 14.33 18.71 8.79
N GLU A 300 13.99 17.69 9.56
CA GLU A 300 14.10 16.29 9.16
C GLU A 300 12.75 15.60 9.38
N LEU A 301 12.50 14.56 8.58
CA LEU A 301 11.37 13.65 8.68
C LEU A 301 11.91 12.22 8.65
N PRO A 302 11.20 11.24 9.23
CA PRO A 302 9.94 11.38 9.96
C PRO A 302 10.14 11.74 11.43
N VAL A 303 9.27 12.59 11.97
CA VAL A 303 9.37 13.10 13.36
C VAL A 303 7.97 13.25 13.95
N GLU A 304 7.83 12.97 15.24
CA GLU A 304 6.63 13.31 15.99
C GLU A 304 6.61 14.79 16.35
N CYS A 305 5.52 15.49 16.01
CA CYS A 305 5.42 16.91 16.26
C CYS A 305 5.28 17.20 17.76
N LYS A 306 6.32 17.77 18.36
CA LYS A 306 6.38 18.16 19.78
C LYS A 306 5.25 19.10 20.27
N ILE A 307 4.61 19.85 19.37
CA ILE A 307 3.54 20.80 19.74
C ILE A 307 2.17 20.12 19.73
N CYS A 308 1.87 19.30 18.72
CA CYS A 308 0.53 18.72 18.52
C CYS A 308 0.45 17.20 18.68
N GLY A 309 1.58 16.51 18.88
CA GLY A 309 1.67 15.04 18.96
C GLY A 309 1.43 14.30 17.64
N LEU A 310 1.28 15.01 16.52
CA LEU A 310 1.02 14.39 15.22
C LEU A 310 2.29 13.80 14.64
N THR A 311 2.26 12.54 14.21
CA THR A 311 3.38 11.90 13.51
C THR A 311 3.51 12.48 12.11
N LEU A 312 4.63 13.14 11.82
CA LEU A 312 4.93 13.72 10.52
C LEU A 312 5.73 12.73 9.67
N VAL A 313 5.19 12.35 8.52
CA VAL A 313 5.76 11.34 7.63
C VAL A 313 5.67 11.82 6.19
N SER A 314 6.63 11.45 5.35
CA SER A 314 6.57 11.69 3.91
C SER A 314 5.93 10.48 3.22
N ALA A 315 5.19 10.70 2.12
CA ALA A 315 4.63 9.58 1.36
C ALA A 315 5.69 8.53 0.92
N PRO A 316 6.92 8.93 0.52
CA PRO A 316 7.99 7.98 0.23
C PRO A 316 8.41 7.08 1.41
N HIS A 317 8.32 7.57 2.65
CA HIS A 317 8.65 6.75 3.83
C HIS A 317 7.64 5.62 4.03
N LEU A 318 6.35 5.89 3.83
CA LEU A 318 5.33 4.83 3.84
C LEU A 318 5.49 3.92 2.62
N ALA A 319 5.89 4.47 1.47
CA ALA A 319 6.09 3.69 0.28
C ALA A 319 7.18 2.64 0.44
N ARG A 320 8.25 2.99 1.17
CA ARG A 320 9.37 2.10 1.43
C ARG A 320 8.97 0.87 2.21
N SER A 321 8.00 0.95 3.11
CA SER A 321 7.56 -0.19 3.92
C SER A 321 6.48 -1.07 3.27
N TYR A 322 6.05 -0.77 2.03
CA TYR A 322 5.07 -1.60 1.30
C TYR A 322 5.57 -3.00 0.98
N HIS A 323 6.88 -3.21 0.82
CA HIS A 323 7.43 -4.52 0.50
C HIS A 323 7.18 -5.55 1.62
N HIS A 324 6.97 -5.11 2.86
CA HIS A 324 6.54 -5.97 3.96
C HIS A 324 5.06 -6.37 3.86
N LEU A 325 4.22 -5.53 3.25
CA LEU A 325 2.77 -5.78 3.12
C LEU A 325 2.44 -6.70 1.94
N PHE A 326 3.22 -6.59 0.87
CA PHE A 326 3.09 -7.41 -0.34
C PHE A 326 4.44 -8.05 -0.65
N PRO A 327 4.85 -9.06 0.14
CA PRO A 327 6.11 -9.73 -0.11
C PRO A 327 6.04 -10.53 -1.41
N LEU A 328 7.19 -10.72 -2.06
CA LEU A 328 7.29 -11.48 -3.29
C LEU A 328 7.36 -12.98 -3.00
N ASP A 329 6.59 -13.79 -3.72
CA ASP A 329 6.69 -15.24 -3.64
C ASP A 329 8.08 -15.74 -4.05
N ALA A 330 8.61 -16.71 -3.31
CA ALA A 330 9.87 -17.36 -3.62
C ALA A 330 9.83 -18.00 -5.02
N PHE A 331 10.87 -17.74 -5.82
CA PHE A 331 11.00 -18.37 -7.14
C PHE A 331 11.26 -19.88 -7.01
N GLN A 332 10.69 -20.66 -7.92
CA GLN A 332 10.89 -22.10 -7.99
C GLN A 332 12.29 -22.39 -8.55
N GLU A 333 13.02 -23.27 -7.87
CA GLU A 333 14.35 -23.72 -8.30
C GLU A 333 14.21 -24.95 -9.18
N ILE A 334 14.74 -24.88 -10.39
CA ILE A 334 14.75 -26.00 -11.33
C ILE A 334 16.20 -26.21 -11.80
N PRO A 335 16.72 -27.45 -11.80
CA PRO A 335 18.03 -27.72 -12.37
C PRO A 335 18.03 -27.45 -13.88
N LEU A 336 19.15 -26.97 -14.42
CA LEU A 336 19.29 -26.65 -15.85
C LEU A 336 18.89 -27.80 -16.78
N GLU A 337 19.10 -29.05 -16.35
CA GLU A 337 18.84 -30.27 -17.11
C GLU A 337 17.35 -30.47 -17.44
N GLU A 338 16.46 -29.93 -16.61
CA GLU A 338 15.00 -30.07 -16.77
C GLU A 338 14.38 -28.90 -17.55
N HIS A 339 15.16 -27.84 -17.84
CA HIS A 339 14.64 -26.65 -18.48
C HIS A 339 14.75 -26.71 -20.02
N ASN A 340 13.60 -26.86 -20.68
CA ASN A 340 13.49 -26.92 -22.16
C ASN A 340 13.31 -25.54 -22.84
N GLY A 341 13.42 -24.43 -22.11
CA GLY A 341 13.21 -23.06 -22.61
C GLY A 341 14.48 -22.32 -23.06
N GLU A 342 14.32 -21.05 -23.44
CA GLU A 342 15.44 -20.16 -23.82
C GLU A 342 16.44 -20.00 -22.66
N ARG A 343 17.74 -20.07 -22.98
CA ARG A 343 18.85 -20.03 -22.00
C ARG A 343 19.25 -18.61 -21.57
N PHE A 344 18.33 -17.66 -21.66
CA PHE A 344 18.60 -16.27 -21.31
C PHE A 344 17.81 -15.88 -20.06
N CYS A 345 18.49 -15.20 -19.13
CA CYS A 345 17.85 -14.59 -17.98
C CYS A 345 16.97 -13.42 -18.44
N TYR A 346 15.72 -13.38 -18.00
CA TYR A 346 14.80 -12.28 -18.33
C TYR A 346 15.25 -10.93 -17.77
N GLY A 347 15.92 -10.92 -16.61
CA GLY A 347 16.38 -9.70 -15.94
C GLY A 347 17.61 -9.08 -16.60
N CYS A 348 18.70 -9.84 -16.69
CA CYS A 348 19.99 -9.33 -17.19
C CYS A 348 20.28 -9.67 -18.65
N GLN A 349 19.44 -10.49 -19.31
CA GLN A 349 19.67 -11.02 -20.66
C GLN A 349 20.99 -11.79 -20.82
N GLY A 350 21.61 -12.20 -19.70
CA GLY A 350 22.78 -13.05 -19.68
C GLY A 350 22.45 -14.52 -19.98
N GLU A 351 23.41 -15.23 -20.55
CA GLU A 351 23.32 -16.68 -20.76
C GLU A 351 23.41 -17.41 -19.41
N LEU A 352 22.47 -18.34 -19.18
CA LEU A 352 22.42 -19.15 -17.95
C LEU A 352 23.50 -20.22 -17.99
N LYS A 353 24.56 -20.02 -17.20
CA LYS A 353 25.68 -20.97 -17.04
C LYS A 353 25.62 -21.76 -15.73
N ASP A 354 24.78 -21.32 -14.79
CA ASP A 354 24.69 -21.87 -13.44
C ASP A 354 23.82 -23.12 -13.41
N GLN A 355 24.17 -24.11 -12.58
CA GLN A 355 23.44 -25.39 -12.47
C GLN A 355 21.95 -25.25 -12.13
N HIS A 356 21.54 -24.12 -11.54
CA HIS A 356 20.19 -23.86 -11.06
C HIS A 356 19.59 -22.64 -11.75
N VAL A 357 18.32 -22.75 -12.10
CA VAL A 357 17.53 -21.71 -12.75
C VAL A 357 16.33 -21.38 -11.87
N TYR A 358 15.98 -20.09 -11.79
CA TYR A 358 14.87 -19.62 -10.96
C TYR A 358 13.70 -19.18 -11.80
N ILE A 359 12.51 -19.71 -11.51
CA ILE A 359 11.29 -19.40 -12.24
C ILE A 359 10.27 -18.76 -11.31
N CYS A 360 9.71 -17.63 -11.73
CA CYS A 360 8.65 -16.96 -10.99
C CYS A 360 7.33 -17.75 -11.06
N SER A 361 6.66 -17.95 -9.92
CA SER A 361 5.38 -18.66 -9.80
C SER A 361 4.25 -18.05 -10.63
N VAL A 362 4.21 -16.72 -10.74
CA VAL A 362 3.11 -15.99 -11.40
C VAL A 362 3.38 -15.78 -12.89
N CYS A 363 4.53 -15.17 -13.23
CA CYS A 363 4.81 -14.80 -14.61
C CYS A 363 5.49 -15.91 -15.43
N GLN A 364 6.07 -16.91 -14.75
CA GLN A 364 6.83 -18.02 -15.32
C GLN A 364 8.08 -17.60 -16.14
N HIS A 365 8.61 -16.40 -15.90
CA HIS A 365 9.88 -15.98 -16.47
C HIS A 365 11.07 -16.55 -15.69
N VAL A 366 12.18 -16.69 -16.41
CA VAL A 366 13.42 -17.30 -15.96
C VAL A 366 14.42 -16.24 -15.47
N PHE A 367 15.06 -16.50 -14.34
CA PHE A 367 16.06 -15.65 -13.70
C PHE A 367 17.32 -16.44 -13.32
N CYS A 368 18.48 -15.77 -13.37
CA CYS A 368 19.75 -16.30 -12.83
C CYS A 368 19.85 -16.07 -11.30
N VAL A 369 20.88 -16.63 -10.67
CA VAL A 369 21.16 -16.49 -9.24
C VAL A 369 21.25 -15.01 -8.83
N ASP A 370 22.03 -14.20 -9.54
CA ASP A 370 22.21 -12.79 -9.20
C ASP A 370 20.91 -11.99 -9.29
N CYS A 371 20.09 -12.27 -10.31
CA CYS A 371 18.79 -11.65 -10.47
C CYS A 371 17.81 -12.10 -9.38
N ASP A 372 17.83 -13.36 -8.96
CA ASP A 372 17.03 -13.85 -7.83
C ASP A 372 17.37 -13.10 -6.54
N VAL A 373 18.66 -12.98 -6.22
CA VAL A 373 19.13 -12.23 -5.04
C VAL A 373 18.74 -10.76 -5.13
N PHE A 374 18.98 -10.12 -6.27
CA PHE A 374 18.67 -8.70 -6.45
C PHE A 374 17.16 -8.42 -6.34
N VAL A 375 16.33 -9.31 -6.90
CA VAL A 375 14.88 -9.18 -6.86
C VAL A 375 14.36 -9.35 -5.43
N HIS A 376 14.85 -10.32 -4.66
CA HIS A 376 14.37 -10.58 -3.31
C HIS A 376 14.92 -9.60 -2.25
N ASP A 377 16.15 -9.09 -2.41
CA ASP A 377 16.78 -8.22 -1.40
C ASP A 377 16.58 -6.71 -1.66
N SER A 378 16.57 -6.30 -2.94
CA SER A 378 16.62 -4.88 -3.30
C SER A 378 15.33 -4.41 -3.97
N LEU A 379 14.89 -5.13 -5.01
CA LEU A 379 13.76 -4.72 -5.83
C LEU A 379 12.41 -5.02 -5.16
N HIS A 380 12.34 -6.13 -4.41
CA HIS A 380 11.16 -6.70 -3.74
C HIS A 380 9.93 -6.94 -4.64
N CYS A 381 10.10 -6.90 -5.96
CA CYS A 381 9.05 -7.04 -6.96
C CYS A 381 9.61 -7.78 -8.18
N CYS A 382 8.88 -8.73 -8.75
CA CYS A 382 9.30 -9.39 -9.98
C CYS A 382 9.08 -8.48 -11.21
N PRO A 383 10.12 -8.15 -12.00
CA PRO A 383 9.97 -7.31 -13.22
C PRO A 383 8.99 -7.89 -14.24
N GLY A 384 8.93 -9.22 -14.36
CA GLY A 384 8.03 -9.91 -15.28
C GLY A 384 6.56 -9.76 -14.88
N CYS A 385 6.26 -9.72 -13.58
CA CYS A 385 4.90 -9.51 -13.08
C CYS A 385 4.40 -8.08 -13.28
N ILE A 386 5.31 -7.09 -13.32
CA ILE A 386 4.95 -5.69 -13.57
C ILE A 386 4.46 -5.51 -15.03
N HIS A 387 5.14 -6.15 -15.99
CA HIS A 387 4.75 -6.11 -17.40
C HIS A 387 3.52 -6.98 -17.68
N LYS A 388 3.44 -8.12 -16.99
CA LYS A 388 2.31 -9.04 -17.02
C LYS A 388 1.32 -8.64 -15.92
N ILE A 389 0.76 -7.42 -16.00
CA ILE A 389 -0.48 -7.12 -15.28
C ILE A 389 -1.43 -8.26 -15.66
N PRO A 390 -2.06 -8.97 -14.71
CA PRO A 390 -3.06 -9.95 -15.08
C PRO A 390 -4.07 -9.20 -15.94
N ALA A 391 -4.14 -9.54 -17.23
CA ALA A 391 -5.40 -9.41 -17.94
C ALA A 391 -6.41 -10.07 -17.01
N PRO A 392 -7.52 -9.39 -16.64
CA PRO A 392 -8.54 -10.04 -15.82
C PRO A 392 -8.82 -11.37 -16.49
N SER A 393 -8.53 -12.46 -15.79
CA SER A 393 -8.67 -13.80 -16.32
C SER A 393 -10.08 -13.92 -16.88
N GLU A 394 -10.21 -14.10 -18.19
CA GLU A 394 -11.49 -14.35 -18.88
C GLU A 394 -12.20 -15.61 -18.34
N ASN A 395 -11.55 -16.37 -17.46
CA ASN A 395 -12.10 -17.53 -16.75
C ASN A 395 -12.94 -17.19 -15.49
N ALA A 396 -13.18 -15.90 -15.18
CA ALA A 396 -14.18 -15.51 -14.17
C ALA A 396 -15.59 -15.29 -14.78
N ALA A 397 -15.75 -15.45 -16.11
CA ALA A 397 -17.02 -15.23 -16.82
C ALA A 397 -17.83 -16.50 -17.11
N GLN A 398 -17.50 -17.63 -16.48
CA GLN A 398 -18.34 -18.84 -16.49
C GLN A 398 -18.51 -19.36 -15.06
N ALA A 399 -19.28 -18.62 -14.26
CA ALA A 399 -20.02 -19.26 -13.18
C ALA A 399 -21.17 -20.05 -13.85
N PRO A 400 -21.28 -21.37 -13.63
CA PRO A 400 -22.42 -22.11 -14.13
C PRO A 400 -23.69 -21.60 -13.46
N ASP A 401 -24.77 -21.47 -14.25
CA ASP A 401 -26.14 -21.32 -13.80
C ASP A 401 -26.50 -22.50 -12.88
N GLU A 402 -26.15 -22.41 -11.59
CA GLU A 402 -26.59 -23.34 -10.58
C GLU A 402 -27.48 -22.61 -9.56
N LYS A 403 -28.74 -23.05 -9.58
CA LYS A 403 -29.81 -22.72 -8.65
C LYS A 403 -29.28 -22.65 -7.21
N ILE A 404 -29.65 -21.56 -6.55
CA ILE A 404 -29.43 -21.24 -5.12
C ILE A 404 -29.57 -22.52 -4.28
N SER A 405 -28.45 -22.98 -3.72
CA SER A 405 -28.41 -24.09 -2.77
C SER A 405 -28.60 -23.56 -1.34
N PRO A 406 -29.12 -24.39 -0.41
CA PRO A 406 -29.39 -24.00 0.98
C PRO A 406 -28.14 -23.65 1.83
N PHE A 407 -26.95 -23.54 1.20
CA PHE A 407 -25.68 -23.23 1.86
C PHE A 407 -25.42 -21.71 1.98
N ALA A 408 -26.09 -20.87 1.17
CA ALA A 408 -25.92 -19.42 1.19
C ALA A 408 -26.53 -18.75 2.44
N ASP A 409 -27.61 -19.32 3.00
CA ASP A 409 -28.29 -18.78 4.19
C ASP A 409 -27.45 -18.91 5.47
N ALA A 410 -26.66 -20.00 5.58
CA ALA A 410 -25.78 -20.22 6.74
C ALA A 410 -24.61 -19.22 6.77
N TRP A 411 -24.05 -18.90 5.61
CA TRP A 411 -22.96 -17.94 5.48
C TRP A 411 -23.42 -16.49 5.75
N LEU A 412 -24.64 -16.13 5.29
CA LEU A 412 -25.24 -14.82 5.57
C LEU A 412 -25.60 -14.65 7.06
N GLN A 413 -25.94 -15.74 7.76
CA GLN A 413 -26.15 -15.72 9.22
C GLN A 413 -24.82 -15.51 9.98
N GLU A 414 -23.73 -16.17 9.56
CA GLU A 414 -22.40 -15.94 10.13
C GLU A 414 -21.90 -14.51 9.89
N MET A 415 -22.12 -13.95 8.69
CA MET A 415 -21.79 -12.56 8.39
C MET A 415 -22.63 -11.55 9.20
N SER A 416 -23.90 -11.87 9.47
CA SER A 416 -24.76 -11.02 10.31
C SER A 416 -24.26 -10.94 11.75
N ALA A 417 -23.73 -12.05 12.27
CA ALA A 417 -23.12 -12.10 13.61
C ALA A 417 -21.78 -11.32 13.66
N LEU A 418 -21.04 -11.29 12.55
CA LEU A 418 -19.72 -10.67 12.46
C LEU A 418 -19.77 -9.14 12.23
N LEU A 419 -20.81 -8.65 11.54
CA LEU A 419 -20.95 -7.24 11.15
C LEU A 419 -22.01 -6.46 11.94
N HIS A 420 -22.76 -7.12 12.83
CA HIS A 420 -23.90 -6.53 13.56
C HIS A 420 -24.92 -5.83 12.66
N ILE A 421 -25.09 -6.33 11.42
CA ILE A 421 -26.06 -5.87 10.44
C ILE A 421 -26.80 -7.10 9.95
N ASP A 422 -28.12 -7.04 9.81
CA ASP A 422 -28.92 -8.16 9.30
C ASP A 422 -28.62 -8.39 7.80
N ALA A 423 -27.60 -9.19 7.51
CA ALA A 423 -27.09 -9.45 6.17
C ALA A 423 -28.11 -10.24 5.33
N VAL A 424 -29.00 -10.99 5.98
CA VAL A 424 -30.13 -11.68 5.33
C VAL A 424 -31.13 -10.66 4.82
N GLN A 425 -31.44 -9.63 5.62
CA GLN A 425 -32.31 -8.53 5.19
C GLN A 425 -31.66 -7.71 4.07
N PHE A 426 -30.35 -7.48 4.14
CA PHE A 426 -29.59 -6.78 3.09
C PHE A 426 -29.57 -7.55 1.76
N ALA A 427 -29.36 -8.87 1.79
CA ALA A 427 -29.39 -9.71 0.59
C ALA A 427 -30.77 -9.69 -0.10
N LYS A 428 -31.85 -9.76 0.69
CA LYS A 428 -33.23 -9.64 0.17
C LYS A 428 -33.49 -8.28 -0.47
N ILE A 429 -32.97 -7.20 0.11
CA ILE A 429 -33.07 -5.86 -0.48
C ILE A 429 -32.35 -5.82 -1.84
N ILE A 430 -31.16 -6.42 -1.94
CA ILE A 430 -30.40 -6.48 -3.20
C ILE A 430 -31.13 -7.30 -4.27
N GLU A 431 -31.71 -8.45 -3.90
CA GLU A 431 -32.52 -9.27 -4.84
C GLU A 431 -33.78 -8.54 -5.32
N GLU A 432 -34.46 -7.81 -4.44
CA GLU A 432 -35.59 -6.96 -4.83
C GLU A 432 -35.15 -5.79 -5.74
N GLU A 433 -34.02 -5.14 -5.45
CA GLU A 433 -33.44 -4.10 -6.31
C GLU A 433 -33.11 -4.64 -7.70
N GLN A 434 -32.57 -5.86 -7.81
CA GLN A 434 -32.29 -6.51 -9.09
C GLN A 434 -33.56 -6.79 -9.89
N LYS A 435 -34.61 -7.33 -9.24
CA LYS A 435 -35.93 -7.53 -9.89
C LYS A 435 -36.57 -6.22 -10.32
N ASP A 436 -36.37 -5.15 -9.57
CA ASP A 436 -36.88 -3.83 -9.93
C ASP A 436 -36.07 -3.19 -11.07
N GLN A 437 -34.76 -3.43 -11.17
CA GLN A 437 -33.93 -3.03 -12.32
C GLN A 437 -34.35 -3.72 -13.63
N GLU A 438 -34.76 -4.99 -13.58
CA GLU A 438 -35.22 -5.73 -14.76
C GLU A 438 -36.48 -5.14 -15.40
N LYS A 439 -37.33 -4.47 -14.60
CA LYS A 439 -38.55 -3.79 -15.07
C LYS A 439 -38.26 -2.46 -15.76
N MET A 440 -37.02 -1.95 -15.70
CA MET A 440 -36.68 -0.62 -16.19
C MET A 440 -36.24 -0.65 -17.66
N GLN A 441 -36.52 0.44 -18.37
CA GLN A 441 -36.25 0.55 -19.81
C GLN A 441 -34.74 0.58 -20.06
N LYS A 442 -34.22 -0.40 -20.82
CA LYS A 442 -32.78 -0.61 -21.10
C LYS A 442 -32.26 0.15 -22.34
N ALA A 443 -33.06 1.05 -22.91
CA ALA A 443 -32.74 1.75 -24.17
C ALA A 443 -32.88 3.28 -24.05
N PHE A 444 -32.20 4.00 -24.95
CA PHE A 444 -32.18 5.47 -25.00
C PHE A 444 -33.60 6.07 -24.95
N ASN A 445 -33.86 6.90 -23.95
CA ASN A 445 -35.18 7.50 -23.78
C ASN A 445 -35.24 8.88 -24.47
N SER A 446 -35.81 8.91 -25.68
CA SER A 446 -35.94 10.12 -26.51
C SER A 446 -36.83 11.19 -25.88
N GLN A 447 -37.79 10.81 -25.02
CA GLN A 447 -38.71 11.76 -24.37
C GLN A 447 -38.03 12.54 -23.23
N MET A 448 -36.97 11.98 -22.64
CA MET A 448 -36.21 12.55 -21.52
C MET A 448 -34.98 13.36 -21.95
N ARG A 449 -34.89 13.74 -23.24
CA ARG A 449 -33.85 14.64 -23.78
C ARG A 449 -33.91 16.07 -23.22
N SER A 450 -35.09 16.53 -22.81
CA SER A 450 -35.28 17.87 -22.25
C SER A 450 -35.01 17.91 -20.76
N GLU A 451 -34.06 18.73 -20.35
CA GLU A 451 -33.73 18.97 -18.94
C GLU A 451 -34.95 19.44 -18.14
N ALA A 452 -35.78 20.30 -18.74
CA ALA A 452 -37.02 20.77 -18.11
C ALA A 452 -38.03 19.63 -17.89
N LYS A 453 -38.12 18.64 -18.81
CA LYS A 453 -38.96 17.45 -18.61
C LYS A 453 -38.37 16.53 -17.53
N ARG A 454 -37.06 16.33 -17.50
CA ARG A 454 -36.39 15.57 -16.44
C ARG A 454 -36.65 16.20 -15.08
N LEU A 455 -36.53 17.53 -14.97
CA LEU A 455 -36.81 18.25 -13.72
C LEU A 455 -38.25 18.05 -13.23
N LYS A 456 -39.24 18.00 -14.14
CA LYS A 456 -40.64 17.74 -13.79
C LYS A 456 -40.87 16.34 -13.19
N THR A 457 -40.03 15.36 -13.50
CA THR A 457 -40.16 14.01 -12.91
C THR A 457 -39.88 14.02 -11.40
N PHE A 458 -39.15 15.00 -10.88
CA PHE A 458 -38.82 15.10 -9.46
C PHE A 458 -39.89 15.79 -8.60
N VAL A 459 -41.08 16.09 -9.14
CA VAL A 459 -42.15 16.77 -8.37
C VAL A 459 -42.69 15.88 -7.23
N THR A 460 -42.75 14.57 -7.44
CA THR A 460 -43.16 13.57 -6.43
C THR A 460 -41.98 12.93 -5.70
N TYR A 461 -40.77 13.49 -5.86
CA TYR A 461 -39.55 12.93 -5.29
C TYR A 461 -39.34 13.46 -3.87
N GLU A 462 -39.66 12.63 -2.89
CA GLU A 462 -39.36 12.87 -1.48
C GLU A 462 -38.02 12.22 -1.15
N SER A 463 -36.90 12.97 -1.10
CA SER A 463 -35.64 12.37 -0.64
C SER A 463 -34.59 13.33 -0.08
N TYR A 464 -33.96 12.81 0.98
CA TYR A 464 -32.84 13.28 1.78
C TYR A 464 -31.49 13.19 1.05
N SER A 465 -31.41 13.68 -0.20
CA SER A 465 -30.18 13.70 -1.01
C SER A 465 -29.37 14.98 -0.78
N LEU A 466 -28.04 14.89 -0.87
CA LEU A 466 -27.14 16.06 -0.90
C LEU A 466 -27.26 16.87 -2.21
N TRP A 467 -27.91 16.29 -3.23
CA TRP A 467 -28.07 16.88 -4.54
C TRP A 467 -29.48 17.44 -4.71
N THR A 468 -29.57 18.62 -5.31
CA THR A 468 -30.85 19.20 -5.69
C THR A 468 -31.42 18.49 -6.94
N PRO A 469 -32.76 18.40 -7.08
CA PRO A 469 -33.39 17.92 -8.32
C PRO A 469 -32.91 18.62 -9.60
N GLN A 470 -32.47 19.87 -9.48
CA GLN A 470 -31.90 20.64 -10.58
C GLN A 470 -30.55 20.08 -11.02
N GLU A 471 -29.64 19.81 -10.08
CA GLU A 471 -28.33 19.24 -10.39
C GLU A 471 -28.45 17.82 -10.96
N MET A 472 -29.39 17.01 -10.46
CA MET A 472 -29.67 15.67 -11.01
C MET A 472 -30.18 15.74 -12.46
N ALA A 473 -31.13 16.65 -12.74
CA ALA A 473 -31.65 16.85 -14.09
C ALA A 473 -30.59 17.38 -15.07
N ALA A 474 -29.71 18.27 -14.60
CA ALA A 474 -28.57 18.79 -15.36
C ALA A 474 -27.54 17.70 -15.66
N ALA A 475 -27.28 16.79 -14.72
CA ALA A 475 -26.42 15.62 -14.90
C ALA A 475 -27.04 14.51 -15.78
N GLY A 476 -28.24 14.73 -16.33
CA GLY A 476 -28.89 13.82 -17.27
C GLY A 476 -29.77 12.74 -16.62
N PHE A 477 -30.05 12.85 -15.32
CA PHE A 477 -30.91 11.91 -14.60
C PHE A 477 -32.37 12.38 -14.55
N TYR A 478 -33.30 11.44 -14.57
CA TYR A 478 -34.72 11.67 -14.28
C TYR A 478 -35.23 10.65 -13.28
N PHE A 479 -36.28 11.01 -12.55
CA PHE A 479 -36.89 10.13 -11.56
C PHE A 479 -37.82 9.11 -12.24
N THR A 480 -37.68 7.84 -11.87
CA THR A 480 -38.40 6.73 -12.51
C THR A 480 -39.70 6.36 -11.80
N GLY A 481 -39.95 6.87 -10.58
CA GLY A 481 -41.14 6.58 -9.80
C GLY A 481 -41.08 5.33 -8.92
N ILE A 482 -40.04 4.49 -9.08
CA ILE A 482 -39.90 3.22 -8.34
C ILE A 482 -38.83 3.40 -7.26
N LYS A 483 -39.17 3.16 -5.98
CA LYS A 483 -38.25 3.09 -4.83
C LYS A 483 -37.12 4.15 -4.84
N SER A 484 -37.45 5.41 -5.10
CA SER A 484 -36.49 6.54 -5.18
C SER A 484 -35.38 6.42 -6.26
N GLY A 485 -35.56 5.57 -7.27
CA GLY A 485 -34.58 5.33 -8.33
C GLY A 485 -34.49 6.45 -9.38
N VAL A 486 -33.28 6.93 -9.66
CA VAL A 486 -32.97 7.89 -10.72
C VAL A 486 -32.24 7.22 -11.87
N GLN A 487 -32.61 7.56 -13.11
CA GLN A 487 -32.07 6.92 -14.31
C GLN A 487 -31.50 7.94 -15.30
N CYS A 488 -30.34 7.64 -15.89
CA CYS A 488 -29.76 8.46 -16.96
C CYS A 488 -30.50 8.25 -18.29
N PHE A 489 -30.91 9.32 -18.97
CA PHE A 489 -31.61 9.21 -20.28
C PHE A 489 -30.75 8.63 -21.41
N CYS A 490 -29.43 8.70 -21.27
CA CYS A 490 -28.47 8.35 -22.32
C CYS A 490 -27.95 6.90 -22.22
N CYS A 491 -27.42 6.52 -21.07
CA CYS A 491 -26.83 5.19 -20.83
C CYS A 491 -27.74 4.26 -20.03
N CYS A 492 -28.92 4.72 -19.62
CA CYS A 492 -29.90 3.96 -18.83
C CYS A 492 -29.39 3.51 -17.46
N PHE A 493 -28.25 4.03 -16.98
CA PHE A 493 -27.71 3.74 -15.66
C PHE A 493 -28.67 4.20 -14.57
N VAL A 494 -28.94 3.32 -13.60
CA VAL A 494 -29.91 3.53 -12.51
C VAL A 494 -29.19 3.58 -11.16
N LEU A 495 -29.56 4.56 -10.33
CA LEU A 495 -29.13 4.68 -8.95
C LEU A 495 -30.34 4.71 -8.01
N PHE A 496 -30.30 3.94 -6.92
CA PHE A 496 -31.32 3.92 -5.87
C PHE A 496 -30.90 4.76 -4.65
N GLY A 497 -31.89 5.18 -3.85
CA GLY A 497 -31.76 6.18 -2.77
C GLY A 497 -30.63 5.97 -1.77
N THR A 498 -30.27 4.72 -1.44
CA THR A 498 -29.18 4.39 -0.51
C THR A 498 -27.78 4.72 -1.06
N LYS A 499 -27.63 4.81 -2.39
CA LYS A 499 -26.37 5.14 -3.08
C LYS A 499 -26.22 6.63 -3.40
N LEU A 500 -27.24 7.46 -3.11
CA LEU A 500 -27.23 8.91 -3.43
C LEU A 500 -26.44 9.78 -2.44
N TYR A 501 -25.85 9.19 -1.39
CA TYR A 501 -24.95 9.90 -0.46
C TYR A 501 -23.54 10.15 -1.04
N ARG A 502 -23.23 9.62 -2.24
CA ARG A 502 -21.97 9.83 -2.96
C ARG A 502 -22.17 10.75 -4.18
N HIS A 503 -21.07 11.25 -4.75
CA HIS A 503 -21.10 12.05 -5.97
C HIS A 503 -21.61 11.21 -7.15
N LEU A 504 -22.89 11.40 -7.55
CA LEU A 504 -23.55 10.65 -8.64
C LEU A 504 -22.72 10.59 -9.93
N THR A 505 -22.04 11.69 -10.25
CA THR A 505 -21.22 11.81 -11.46
C THR A 505 -20.00 10.89 -11.43
N GLU A 506 -19.43 10.62 -10.25
CA GLU A 506 -18.28 9.73 -10.08
C GLU A 506 -18.70 8.27 -10.22
N ASP A 507 -19.82 7.87 -9.63
CA ASP A 507 -20.36 6.51 -9.79
C ASP A 507 -20.77 6.27 -11.25
N HIS A 508 -21.40 7.25 -11.90
CA HIS A 508 -21.73 7.16 -13.32
C HIS A 508 -20.47 7.00 -14.20
N LYS A 509 -19.40 7.76 -13.92
CA LYS A 509 -18.11 7.60 -14.61
C LYS A 509 -17.45 6.25 -14.33
N LYS A 510 -17.56 5.73 -13.10
CA LYS A 510 -16.91 4.49 -12.68
C LYS A 510 -17.54 3.25 -13.30
N PHE A 511 -18.88 3.19 -13.33
CA PHE A 511 -19.62 2.02 -13.80
C PHE A 511 -19.95 2.06 -15.30
N HIS A 512 -20.06 3.25 -15.90
CA HIS A 512 -20.32 3.41 -17.33
C HIS A 512 -19.47 4.53 -17.95
N LEU A 513 -18.19 4.21 -18.19
CA LEU A 513 -17.23 5.07 -18.91
C LEU A 513 -17.70 5.41 -20.34
N ASP A 514 -18.51 4.55 -20.96
CA ASP A 514 -18.98 4.70 -22.35
C ASP A 514 -20.22 5.60 -22.50
N CYS A 515 -20.67 6.24 -21.41
CA CYS A 515 -21.79 7.16 -21.51
C CYS A 515 -21.41 8.39 -22.34
N VAL A 516 -21.89 8.41 -23.57
CA VAL A 516 -21.64 9.47 -24.55
C VAL A 516 -22.06 10.87 -24.07
N PHE A 517 -23.01 10.96 -23.13
CA PHE A 517 -23.38 12.22 -22.46
C PHE A 517 -22.28 12.72 -21.51
N LEU A 518 -21.65 11.81 -20.74
CA LEU A 518 -20.48 12.16 -19.89
C LEU A 518 -19.24 12.52 -20.72
N LEU A 519 -19.11 11.93 -21.91
CA LEU A 519 -18.04 12.24 -22.87
C LEU A 519 -18.24 13.57 -23.61
N GLY A 520 -19.30 14.34 -23.29
CA GLY A 520 -19.55 15.68 -23.84
C GLY A 520 -19.97 15.71 -25.31
N LYS A 521 -20.31 14.56 -25.91
CA LYS A 521 -20.76 14.49 -27.31
C LYS A 521 -22.24 14.83 -27.43
N ASP A 522 -22.63 15.47 -28.54
CA ASP A 522 -24.00 15.94 -28.74
C ASP A 522 -24.99 14.78 -28.98
N LYS A 523 -25.85 14.53 -27.97
CA LYS A 523 -26.97 13.57 -28.05
C LYS A 523 -28.33 14.25 -28.03
N GLY A 524 -28.37 15.51 -28.46
CA GLY A 524 -29.62 16.28 -28.52
C GLY A 524 -30.18 16.59 -27.13
N ASN A 525 -29.33 16.76 -26.12
CA ASN A 525 -29.75 17.26 -24.82
C ASN A 525 -30.27 18.69 -24.99
N ILE A 526 -31.49 18.96 -24.50
CA ILE A 526 -32.12 20.28 -24.58
C ILE A 526 -31.99 20.91 -23.19
N ALA A 527 -31.11 21.90 -23.06
CA ALA A 527 -30.90 22.63 -21.82
C ALA A 527 -32.18 23.36 -21.40
N LYS A 528 -32.35 23.61 -20.09
CA LYS A 528 -33.56 24.20 -19.49
C LYS A 528 -34.08 25.46 -20.20
N TYR A 529 -33.19 26.30 -20.75
CA TYR A 529 -33.55 27.59 -21.39
C TYR A 529 -33.48 27.60 -22.93
N ASP A 530 -33.14 26.48 -23.56
CA ASP A 530 -32.93 26.38 -25.02
C ASP A 530 -34.24 26.21 -25.83
N MET A 531 -35.37 25.91 -25.18
CA MET A 531 -36.68 25.89 -25.83
C MET A 531 -37.18 27.32 -26.09
N ARG A 532 -36.64 27.97 -27.13
CA ARG A 532 -37.18 29.21 -27.67
C ARG A 532 -37.30 29.07 -29.19
N VAL A 533 -38.37 29.63 -29.74
CA VAL A 533 -38.41 30.02 -31.16
C VAL A 533 -37.30 31.06 -31.32
N LYS A 534 -36.13 30.64 -31.83
CA LYS A 534 -35.06 31.57 -32.15
C LYS A 534 -35.57 32.43 -33.31
N ASN A 535 -35.55 33.75 -33.14
CA ASN A 535 -35.81 34.67 -34.24
C ASN A 535 -34.77 34.39 -35.33
N PRO A 536 -35.16 34.13 -36.58
CA PRO A 536 -34.24 33.68 -37.60
C PRO A 536 -33.36 34.86 -38.04
N GLU A 537 -32.14 34.94 -37.52
CA GLU A 537 -31.07 35.62 -38.24
C GLU A 537 -30.73 34.77 -39.47
N ASN A 538 -31.42 35.09 -40.57
CA ASN A 538 -30.97 35.01 -41.96
C ASN A 538 -30.08 33.80 -42.34
N THR A 539 -30.48 32.59 -41.98
CA THR A 539 -29.63 31.38 -42.17
C THR A 539 -29.80 30.73 -43.55
N LEU A 540 -30.82 31.11 -44.33
CA LEU A 540 -31.04 30.62 -45.69
C LEU A 540 -30.63 31.71 -46.69
N ARG A 541 -29.65 31.42 -47.56
CA ARG A 541 -29.27 32.32 -48.66
C ARG A 541 -30.46 32.51 -49.59
N VAL A 542 -30.55 33.67 -50.25
CA VAL A 542 -31.67 34.01 -51.15
C VAL A 542 -31.84 32.97 -52.26
N ASP A 543 -30.73 32.37 -52.73
CA ASP A 543 -30.72 31.32 -53.76
C ASP A 543 -31.29 29.97 -53.28
N ASP A 544 -31.17 29.64 -51.99
CA ASP A 544 -31.67 28.37 -51.44
C ASP A 544 -33.21 28.34 -51.36
N LYS A 545 -33.87 29.51 -51.35
CA LYS A 545 -35.34 29.60 -51.29
C LYS A 545 -36.03 29.12 -52.57
N ALA A 546 -35.35 29.14 -53.71
CA ALA A 546 -35.91 28.61 -54.95
C ALA A 546 -35.89 27.07 -54.96
N ARG A 547 -34.83 26.46 -54.41
CA ARG A 547 -34.60 25.01 -54.39
C ARG A 547 -35.59 24.24 -53.51
N TYR A 548 -36.02 24.83 -52.40
CA TYR A 548 -36.90 24.17 -51.41
C TYR A 548 -38.41 24.39 -51.66
N GLN A 549 -38.80 24.87 -52.85
CA GLN A 549 -40.22 24.96 -53.24
C GLN A 549 -40.85 23.57 -53.37
N GLU A 550 -40.10 22.61 -53.92
CA GLU A 550 -40.54 21.23 -54.05
C GLU A 550 -40.41 20.46 -52.72
N GLU A 551 -41.43 19.68 -52.37
CA GLU A 551 -41.42 18.84 -51.16
C GLU A 551 -40.29 17.81 -51.18
N LYS A 552 -39.98 17.27 -52.36
CA LYS A 552 -38.89 16.30 -52.55
C LYS A 552 -37.53 16.88 -52.14
N ALA A 553 -37.24 18.12 -52.54
CA ALA A 553 -36.01 18.81 -52.17
C ALA A 553 -35.94 19.12 -50.65
N ARG A 554 -37.10 19.39 -50.02
CA ARG A 554 -37.17 19.52 -48.55
C ARG A 554 -36.89 18.20 -47.86
N LEU A 555 -37.46 17.10 -48.35
CA LEU A 555 -37.22 15.76 -47.81
C LEU A 555 -35.75 15.33 -47.96
N GLU A 556 -35.11 15.67 -49.09
CA GLU A 556 -33.67 15.43 -49.32
C GLU A 556 -32.78 16.17 -48.31
N SER A 557 -33.22 17.32 -47.78
CA SER A 557 -32.46 18.03 -46.73
C SER A 557 -32.30 17.20 -45.46
N PHE A 558 -33.21 16.26 -45.18
CA PHE A 558 -33.19 15.43 -43.97
C PHE A 558 -32.33 14.15 -44.08
N GLN A 559 -31.48 14.00 -45.10
CA GLN A 559 -30.62 12.80 -45.25
C GLN A 559 -29.73 12.52 -44.02
N ASN A 560 -29.28 13.57 -43.32
CA ASN A 560 -28.46 13.47 -42.10
C ASN A 560 -29.25 13.82 -40.83
N TRP A 561 -30.55 13.52 -40.79
CA TRP A 561 -31.39 13.78 -39.63
C TRP A 561 -30.88 13.02 -38.39
N PRO A 562 -30.69 13.67 -37.22
CA PRO A 562 -30.03 13.05 -36.08
C PRO A 562 -30.74 11.79 -35.58
N PHE A 563 -29.96 10.78 -35.19
CA PHE A 563 -30.49 9.50 -34.65
C PHE A 563 -31.42 9.70 -33.44
N TYR A 564 -31.21 10.75 -32.65
CA TYR A 564 -32.01 11.06 -31.46
C TYR A 564 -33.33 11.77 -31.76
N ALA A 565 -33.58 12.17 -33.01
CA ALA A 565 -34.78 12.86 -33.49
C ALA A 565 -35.67 11.97 -34.38
N GLN A 566 -35.45 10.66 -34.37
CA GLN A 566 -36.21 9.67 -35.15
C GLN A 566 -37.72 9.61 -34.80
N GLY A 567 -38.13 10.11 -33.63
CA GLY A 567 -39.54 10.18 -33.24
C GLY A 567 -40.38 11.20 -34.01
N THR A 568 -39.75 12.16 -34.71
CA THR A 568 -40.43 13.09 -35.63
C THR A 568 -40.10 12.69 -37.06
N SER A 569 -41.12 12.40 -37.87
CA SER A 569 -40.87 11.92 -39.22
C SER A 569 -40.40 13.06 -40.13
N PRO A 570 -39.26 12.89 -40.85
CA PRO A 570 -38.80 13.87 -41.82
C PRO A 570 -39.82 14.18 -42.92
N ARG A 571 -40.67 13.19 -43.25
CA ARG A 571 -41.75 13.33 -44.24
C ARG A 571 -42.84 14.29 -43.80
N GLU A 572 -43.30 14.21 -42.55
CA GLU A 572 -44.29 15.15 -42.02
C GLU A 572 -43.72 16.56 -41.92
N LEU A 573 -42.44 16.68 -41.54
CA LEU A 573 -41.76 17.99 -41.48
C LEU A 573 -41.59 18.62 -42.87
N SER A 574 -41.19 17.84 -43.89
CA SER A 574 -41.07 18.34 -45.27
C SER A 574 -42.43 18.71 -45.86
N ALA A 575 -43.48 17.94 -45.56
CA ALA A 575 -44.85 18.22 -45.99
C ALA A 575 -45.39 19.49 -45.33
N ALA A 576 -45.09 19.71 -44.05
CA ALA A 576 -45.43 20.92 -43.31
C ALA A 576 -44.59 22.15 -43.70
N GLY A 577 -43.64 22.01 -44.63
CA GLY A 577 -42.85 23.12 -45.16
C GLY A 577 -41.56 23.42 -44.40
N PHE A 578 -41.06 22.50 -43.58
CA PHE A 578 -39.78 22.66 -42.87
C PHE A 578 -38.59 22.15 -43.70
N VAL A 579 -37.45 22.80 -43.53
CA VAL A 579 -36.16 22.45 -44.14
C VAL A 579 -35.15 22.22 -43.02
N PHE A 580 -34.38 21.13 -43.10
CA PHE A 580 -33.31 20.86 -42.16
C PHE A 580 -32.12 21.78 -42.41
N THR A 581 -31.58 22.40 -41.35
CA THR A 581 -30.44 23.33 -41.46
C THR A 581 -29.07 22.64 -41.49
N GLY A 582 -29.02 21.32 -41.20
CA GLY A 582 -27.78 20.57 -41.02
C GLY A 582 -27.15 20.69 -39.63
N ILE A 583 -27.73 21.51 -38.74
CA ILE A 583 -27.20 21.74 -37.38
C ILE A 583 -28.17 21.13 -36.36
N LYS A 584 -27.71 20.10 -35.63
CA LYS A 584 -28.47 19.39 -34.59
C LYS A 584 -29.83 18.92 -35.12
N ASP A 585 -30.92 19.18 -34.40
CA ASP A 585 -32.32 18.93 -34.78
C ASP A 585 -33.07 20.21 -35.20
N THR A 586 -32.36 21.25 -35.65
CA THR A 586 -33.01 22.52 -36.03
C THR A 586 -33.57 22.47 -37.45
N ALA A 587 -34.85 22.80 -37.59
CA ALA A 587 -35.53 22.94 -38.87
C ALA A 587 -36.16 24.34 -38.99
N VAL A 588 -36.11 24.92 -40.18
CA VAL A 588 -36.62 26.27 -40.47
C VAL A 588 -37.84 26.16 -41.38
N PHE A 589 -38.86 26.96 -41.09
CA PHE A 589 -40.08 27.00 -41.89
C PHE A 589 -39.85 27.79 -43.20
N PHE A 590 -40.25 27.21 -44.32
CA PHE A 590 -40.21 27.84 -45.63
C PHE A 590 -41.41 28.79 -45.83
N LEU A 591 -41.17 30.10 -45.76
CA LEU A 591 -42.21 31.11 -45.93
C LEU A 591 -42.41 31.46 -47.43
N ARG A 592 -43.56 31.09 -48.01
CA ARG A 592 -43.97 31.52 -49.36
C ARG A 592 -44.52 32.95 -49.27
N ARG A 593 -43.76 33.96 -49.71
CA ARG A 593 -44.27 35.34 -49.80
C ARG A 593 -44.98 35.53 -51.14
N MET A 594 -46.32 35.51 -51.16
CA MET A 594 -47.14 36.19 -52.17
C MET A 594 -48.53 36.50 -51.61
N ILE A 595 -48.82 37.79 -51.42
CA ILE A 595 -50.16 38.35 -51.65
C ILE A 595 -49.94 39.44 -52.69
N GLY A 596 -50.07 39.06 -53.97
CA GLY A 596 -50.29 39.99 -55.07
C GLY A 596 -51.79 40.25 -55.17
N GLY A 597 -52.17 41.51 -55.42
CA GLY A 597 -53.54 42.00 -55.33
C GLY A 597 -54.54 41.32 -56.24
N VAL A 598 -55.79 41.32 -55.78
CA VAL A 598 -56.99 41.19 -56.62
C VAL A 598 -57.77 42.48 -56.40
N GLY A 599 -57.87 43.31 -57.43
CA GLY A 599 -58.81 44.41 -57.52
C GLY A 599 -60.12 43.95 -58.18
N GLU A 600 -61.20 44.70 -57.90
CA GLU A 600 -62.52 44.70 -58.58
C GLU A 600 -63.32 43.38 -58.52
N ARG A 601 -64.53 43.26 -57.99
CA ARG A 601 -65.64 44.16 -57.61
C ARG A 601 -66.35 43.62 -56.37
#